data_AF-A0A1E8FB73-F1
#
_entry.id   AF-A0A1E8FB73-F1
#
_cell.length_a   1.000
_cell.length_b   1.000
_cell.length_c   1.000
_cell.angle_alpha   90.00
_cell.angle_beta   90.00
_cell.angle_gamma   90.00
#
_symmetry.space_group_name_H-M   'P 1'
#
loop_
_entity.id
_entity.type
_entity.pdbx_description
1 polymer ?
#
loop_
_entity_poly.entity_id
_entity_poly.type
_entity_poly.pdbx_seq_one_letter_code
_entity_poly.pdbx_strand_id
1 'polypeptide(L)'
;MSDTNQQEGRRAGIYRIIVGVALTLISIGQFNDTKELLSATYEDIKTAFTHEVQYEQLESLSIGRTIPFIEATFGPPEVIKTSSFQPDIRFQYYNIEKAIITVFNNNGRVAGFVIIPLSEDFIPTLPYQDFPLARETISKVSSGQEGLYLDASNLIYYAESEDMGKQYLFLQRIVGFIEYGGLELSLNDAIIDPSLILDDILVLNEFLESGEDDELIEGITAFREEYPANFYAFTELEPSLVTESLLTRVEFETYFGGAHD
;
A
#
# COMPACT_ATOMS: atom_id res chain seq x y z
N MET A 1 1.61 14.48 37.07
CA MET A 1 0.36 14.01 37.72
C MET A 1 -0.90 14.32 36.90
N SER A 2 -0.85 15.09 35.80
CA SER A 2 -2.02 15.32 34.93
C SER A 2 -2.20 14.28 33.81
N ASP A 3 -1.13 13.66 33.32
CA ASP A 3 -1.22 12.80 32.12
C ASP A 3 -1.78 11.40 32.39
N THR A 4 -1.57 10.87 33.60
CA THR A 4 -2.10 9.56 34.02
C THR A 4 -3.64 9.57 34.10
N ASN A 5 -4.23 10.68 34.56
CA ASN A 5 -5.68 10.84 34.65
C ASN A 5 -6.36 11.03 33.28
N GLN A 6 -5.65 11.61 32.30
CA GLN A 6 -6.17 11.79 30.94
C GLN A 6 -6.15 10.48 30.14
N GLN A 7 -5.12 9.66 30.32
CA GLN A 7 -5.07 8.30 29.75
C GLN A 7 -6.11 7.37 30.38
N GLU A 8 -6.33 7.43 31.70
CA GLU A 8 -7.37 6.64 32.37
C GLU A 8 -8.79 7.05 31.92
N GLY A 9 -9.05 8.34 31.73
CA GLY A 9 -10.33 8.85 31.23
C GLY A 9 -10.64 8.39 29.80
N ARG A 10 -9.64 8.34 28.91
CA ARG A 10 -9.80 7.84 27.53
C ARG A 10 -9.99 6.32 27.49
N ARG A 11 -9.24 5.56 28.30
CA ARG A 11 -9.41 4.10 28.45
C ARG A 11 -10.79 3.72 29.01
N ALA A 12 -11.30 4.50 29.97
CA ALA A 12 -12.65 4.32 30.52
C ALA A 12 -13.76 4.65 29.50
N GLY A 13 -13.53 5.61 28.61
CA GLY A 13 -14.44 5.90 27.49
C GLY A 13 -14.55 4.76 26.48
N ILE A 14 -13.40 4.19 26.10
CA ILE A 14 -13.30 3.07 25.15
C ILE A 14 -13.99 1.81 25.71
N TYR A 15 -13.74 1.49 26.98
CA TYR A 15 -14.36 0.32 27.63
C TYR A 15 -15.89 0.42 27.67
N ARG A 16 -16.45 1.64 27.81
CA ARG A 16 -17.90 1.85 27.83
C ARG A 16 -18.55 1.66 26.46
N ILE A 17 -17.87 2.03 25.38
CA ILE A 17 -18.37 1.83 24.01
C ILE A 17 -18.39 0.33 23.67
N ILE A 18 -17.28 -0.38 23.93
CA ILE A 18 -17.16 -1.82 23.71
C ILE A 18 -18.22 -2.58 24.51
N VAL A 19 -18.37 -2.28 25.79
CA VAL A 19 -19.37 -2.92 26.66
C VAL A 19 -20.80 -2.56 26.24
N GLY A 20 -21.05 -1.32 25.80
CA GLY A 20 -22.36 -0.89 25.33
C GLY A 20 -22.84 -1.61 24.08
N VAL A 21 -21.96 -1.78 23.09
CA VAL A 21 -22.24 -2.52 21.85
C VAL A 21 -22.42 -4.01 22.15
N ALA A 22 -21.53 -4.61 22.95
CA ALA A 22 -21.62 -6.02 23.33
C ALA A 22 -22.94 -6.34 24.08
N LEU A 23 -23.35 -5.49 25.03
CA LEU A 23 -24.61 -5.68 25.77
C LEU A 23 -25.85 -5.55 24.89
N THR A 24 -25.80 -4.69 23.87
CA THR A 24 -26.89 -4.52 22.91
C THR A 24 -27.04 -5.75 22.01
N LEU A 25 -25.93 -6.32 21.54
CA LEU A 25 -25.94 -7.50 20.67
C LEU A 25 -26.30 -8.79 21.43
N ILE A 26 -25.84 -8.93 22.69
CA ILE A 26 -26.23 -10.04 23.58
C ILE A 26 -27.75 -10.05 23.80
N SER A 27 -28.40 -8.89 23.79
CA SER A 27 -29.86 -8.78 23.97
C SER A 27 -30.68 -9.29 22.77
N ILE A 28 -30.07 -9.49 21.59
CA ILE A 28 -30.76 -9.87 20.33
C ILE A 28 -30.72 -11.39 20.05
N GLY A 29 -29.96 -12.18 20.82
CA GLY A 29 -30.09 -13.65 20.83
C GLY A 29 -29.42 -14.42 19.69
N GLN A 30 -28.61 -13.79 18.84
CA GLN A 30 -27.81 -14.45 17.79
C GLN A 30 -26.34 -14.57 18.21
N PHE A 31 -26.04 -15.41 19.20
CA PHE A 31 -24.73 -15.47 19.85
C PHE A 31 -23.59 -15.92 18.91
N ASN A 32 -23.86 -16.78 17.93
CA ASN A 32 -22.84 -17.25 16.98
C ASN A 32 -22.51 -16.18 15.92
N ASP A 33 -23.51 -15.64 15.24
CA ASP A 33 -23.34 -14.57 14.24
C ASP A 33 -22.75 -13.29 14.86
N THR A 34 -23.09 -13.00 16.12
CA THR A 34 -22.53 -11.88 16.89
C THR A 34 -21.06 -12.09 17.24
N LYS A 35 -20.64 -13.33 17.53
CA LYS A 35 -19.25 -13.61 17.91
C LYS A 35 -18.32 -13.43 16.72
N GLU A 36 -18.75 -13.88 15.54
CA GLU A 36 -17.98 -13.74 14.29
C GLU A 36 -17.90 -12.27 13.84
N LEU A 37 -19.02 -11.56 13.85
CA LEU A 37 -19.05 -10.12 13.57
C LEU A 37 -18.25 -9.30 14.59
N LEU A 38 -18.31 -9.65 15.89
CA LEU A 38 -17.52 -8.98 16.93
C LEU A 38 -16.02 -9.26 16.78
N SER A 39 -15.62 -10.48 16.37
CA SER A 39 -14.20 -10.79 16.15
C SER A 39 -13.65 -9.99 14.97
N ALA A 40 -14.32 -10.00 13.81
CA ALA A 40 -13.89 -9.23 12.64
C ALA A 40 -13.89 -7.71 12.93
N THR A 41 -14.93 -7.20 13.58
CA THR A 41 -15.02 -5.79 14.01
C THR A 41 -13.94 -5.45 15.05
N TYR A 42 -13.59 -6.39 15.94
CA TYR A 42 -12.56 -6.18 16.95
C TYR A 42 -11.17 -6.11 16.35
N GLU A 43 -10.86 -6.97 15.39
CA GLU A 43 -9.60 -6.94 14.65
C GLU A 43 -9.47 -5.66 13.84
N ASP A 44 -10.49 -5.27 13.06
CA ASP A 44 -10.49 -4.00 12.31
C ASP A 44 -10.36 -2.77 13.23
N ILE A 45 -11.05 -2.73 14.38
CA ILE A 45 -10.92 -1.63 15.35
C ILE A 45 -9.53 -1.61 16.00
N LYS A 46 -8.99 -2.77 16.37
CA LYS A 46 -7.66 -2.87 16.97
C LYS A 46 -6.60 -2.44 15.96
N THR A 47 -6.70 -2.86 14.71
CA THR A 47 -5.82 -2.49 13.60
C THR A 47 -5.88 -0.98 13.36
N ALA A 48 -7.07 -0.41 13.21
CA ALA A 48 -7.24 1.04 13.05
C ALA A 48 -6.61 1.84 14.21
N PHE A 49 -6.78 1.38 15.45
CA PHE A 49 -6.18 2.03 16.63
C PHE A 49 -4.66 1.85 16.71
N THR A 50 -4.15 0.68 16.32
CA THR A 50 -2.70 0.38 16.36
C THR A 50 -1.95 1.22 15.32
N HIS A 51 -2.63 1.61 14.25
CA HIS A 51 -2.05 2.28 13.08
C HIS A 51 -2.48 3.74 12.91
N GLU A 52 -3.28 4.30 13.82
CA GLU A 52 -3.86 5.66 13.73
C GLU A 52 -2.80 6.72 13.37
N VAL A 53 -1.64 6.69 14.03
CA VAL A 53 -0.54 7.63 13.78
C VAL A 53 -0.01 7.49 12.34
N GLN A 54 0.22 6.27 11.87
CA GLN A 54 0.74 6.05 10.52
C GLN A 54 -0.31 6.43 9.46
N TYR A 55 -1.59 6.17 9.70
CA TYR A 55 -2.66 6.61 8.79
C TYR A 55 -2.76 8.15 8.73
N GLU A 56 -2.71 8.84 9.87
CA GLU A 56 -2.66 10.32 9.90
C GLU A 56 -1.45 10.88 9.15
N GLN A 57 -0.28 10.21 9.26
CA GLN A 57 0.91 10.60 8.50
C GLN A 57 0.68 10.43 6.99
N LEU A 58 0.09 9.31 6.54
CA LEU A 58 -0.23 9.08 5.13
C LEU A 58 -1.25 10.09 4.57
N GLU A 59 -2.23 10.53 5.37
CA GLU A 59 -3.17 11.59 4.95
C GLU A 59 -2.48 12.93 4.65
N SER A 60 -1.31 13.17 5.25
CA SER A 60 -0.53 14.38 4.99
C SER A 60 0.20 14.35 3.64
N LEU A 61 0.35 13.17 3.04
CA LEU A 61 1.04 12.95 1.78
C LEU A 61 0.13 13.31 0.61
N SER A 62 0.55 14.31 -0.17
CA SER A 62 -0.17 14.74 -1.38
C SER A 62 0.80 15.33 -2.37
N ILE A 63 0.49 15.15 -3.66
CA ILE A 63 1.17 15.84 -4.76
C ILE A 63 1.11 17.35 -4.53
N GLY A 64 2.21 18.04 -4.81
CA GLY A 64 2.38 19.48 -4.65
C GLY A 64 2.84 19.95 -3.26
N ARG A 65 2.86 19.08 -2.24
CA ARG A 65 3.40 19.43 -0.92
C ARG A 65 4.90 19.73 -0.98
N THR A 66 5.39 20.57 -0.08
CA THR A 66 6.83 20.89 -0.04
C THR A 66 7.59 19.79 0.70
N ILE A 67 8.82 19.51 0.29
CA ILE A 67 9.65 18.51 0.98
C ILE A 67 9.88 18.85 2.46
N PRO A 68 10.12 20.12 2.87
CA PRO A 68 10.20 20.46 4.29
C PRO A 68 8.93 20.13 5.10
N PHE A 69 7.75 20.15 4.47
CA PHE A 69 6.52 19.72 5.14
C PHE A 69 6.50 18.21 5.34
N ILE A 70 6.88 17.44 4.32
CA ILE A 70 7.02 15.97 4.39
C ILE A 70 8.04 15.58 5.45
N GLU A 71 9.21 16.21 5.49
CA GLU A 71 10.25 15.93 6.47
C GLU A 71 9.82 16.29 7.92
N ALA A 72 8.94 17.27 8.08
CA ALA A 72 8.36 17.57 9.39
C ALA A 72 7.38 16.49 9.88
N THR A 73 6.74 15.76 8.95
CA THR A 73 5.81 14.65 9.27
C THR A 73 6.56 13.33 9.50
N PHE A 74 7.47 12.99 8.59
CA PHE A 74 8.11 11.67 8.53
C PHE A 74 9.54 11.64 9.07
N GLY A 75 10.12 12.80 9.39
CA GLY A 75 11.56 12.93 9.62
C GLY A 75 12.35 13.09 8.31
N PRO A 76 13.68 13.19 8.37
CA PRO A 76 14.52 13.22 7.16
C PRO A 76 14.45 11.87 6.42
N PRO A 77 14.62 11.86 5.08
CA PRO A 77 14.68 10.60 4.34
C PRO A 77 15.92 9.79 4.73
N GLU A 78 15.76 8.48 4.83
CA GLU A 78 16.85 7.55 5.14
C GLU A 78 17.78 7.35 3.94
N VAL A 79 17.19 7.34 2.75
CA VAL A 79 17.91 7.16 1.49
C VAL A 79 17.42 8.18 0.47
N ILE A 80 18.34 8.66 -0.37
CA ILE A 80 18.01 9.49 -1.53
C ILE A 80 18.69 8.89 -2.76
N LYS A 81 17.90 8.53 -3.77
CA LYS A 81 18.36 8.14 -5.10
C LYS A 81 18.01 9.23 -6.11
N THR A 82 18.85 9.43 -7.11
CA THR A 82 18.53 10.29 -8.26
C THR A 82 18.04 9.39 -9.39
N SER A 83 16.98 9.80 -10.09
CA SER A 83 16.53 9.08 -11.28
C SER A 83 17.65 9.03 -12.34
N SER A 84 17.83 7.86 -12.93
CA SER A 84 18.81 7.58 -13.97
C SER A 84 18.44 8.19 -15.32
N PHE A 85 17.15 8.42 -15.59
CA PHE A 85 16.67 9.00 -16.84
C PHE A 85 16.02 10.38 -16.69
N GLN A 86 15.71 10.84 -15.47
CA GLN A 86 15.30 12.23 -15.19
C GLN A 86 16.09 12.83 -14.02
N PRO A 87 17.32 13.35 -14.25
CA PRO A 87 18.24 13.76 -13.18
C PRO A 87 17.74 14.86 -12.22
N ASP A 88 16.69 15.60 -12.61
CA ASP A 88 16.05 16.62 -11.78
C ASP A 88 15.13 16.01 -10.70
N ILE A 89 14.83 14.71 -10.81
CA ILE A 89 13.96 13.97 -9.89
C ILE A 89 14.83 13.18 -8.91
N ARG A 90 14.48 13.33 -7.63
CA ARG A 90 15.08 12.54 -6.54
C ARG A 90 14.02 11.72 -5.84
N PHE A 91 14.28 10.43 -5.70
CA PHE A 91 13.49 9.51 -4.88
C PHE A 91 14.00 9.59 -3.44
N GLN A 92 13.13 9.98 -2.53
CA GLN A 92 13.41 10.11 -1.11
C GLN A 92 12.65 9.00 -0.37
N TYR A 93 13.36 8.12 0.31
CA TYR A 93 12.79 6.95 0.99
C TYR A 93 12.66 7.22 2.48
N TYR A 94 11.48 6.96 3.03
CA TYR A 94 11.15 7.12 4.44
C TYR A 94 10.65 5.78 4.96
N ASN A 95 11.21 5.32 6.08
CA ASN A 95 10.68 4.18 6.82
C ASN A 95 9.79 4.72 7.95
N ILE A 96 8.52 4.32 7.95
CA ILE A 96 7.56 4.68 9.01
C ILE A 96 7.22 3.47 9.90
N GLU A 97 8.18 2.56 10.06
CA GLU A 97 8.11 1.27 10.75
C GLU A 97 7.23 0.23 10.07
N LYS A 98 6.05 0.63 9.57
CA LYS A 98 5.03 -0.26 9.00
C LYS A 98 4.94 -0.21 7.48
N ALA A 99 5.62 0.74 6.86
CA ALA A 99 5.66 0.91 5.42
C ALA A 99 6.91 1.67 5.01
N ILE A 100 7.33 1.43 3.77
CA ILE A 100 8.23 2.32 3.05
C ILE A 100 7.39 3.31 2.25
N ILE A 101 7.75 4.58 2.38
CA ILE A 101 7.20 5.67 1.59
C ILE A 101 8.32 6.20 0.71
N THR A 102 8.11 6.17 -0.60
CA THR A 102 9.01 6.83 -1.55
C THR A 102 8.36 8.10 -2.02
N VAL A 103 9.04 9.24 -1.91
CA VAL A 103 8.56 10.55 -2.37
C VAL A 103 9.42 11.03 -3.54
N PHE A 104 8.78 11.49 -4.61
CA PHE A 104 9.47 12.01 -5.78
C PHE A 104 9.61 13.51 -5.61
N ASN A 105 10.80 13.94 -5.24
CA ASN A 105 11.14 15.36 -5.13
C ASN A 105 11.50 15.90 -6.50
N ASN A 106 10.65 16.79 -7.02
CA ASN A 106 10.92 17.59 -8.20
C ASN A 106 10.92 19.07 -7.80
N ASN A 107 12.10 19.69 -7.78
CA ASN A 107 12.26 21.10 -7.43
C ASN A 107 11.70 21.50 -6.05
N GLY A 108 11.86 20.63 -5.04
CA GLY A 108 11.50 20.92 -3.65
C GLY A 108 10.04 20.66 -3.30
N ARG A 109 9.28 20.02 -4.20
CA ARG A 109 7.90 19.57 -3.97
C ARG A 109 7.71 18.11 -4.35
N VAL A 110 6.72 17.48 -3.74
CA VAL A 110 6.23 16.15 -4.04
C VAL A 110 5.59 16.17 -5.43
N ALA A 111 6.16 15.45 -6.37
CA ALA A 111 5.61 15.21 -7.71
C ALA A 111 5.07 13.78 -7.87
N GLY A 112 5.32 12.92 -6.91
CA GLY A 112 4.85 11.55 -6.88
C GLY A 112 5.16 10.90 -5.54
N PHE A 113 4.47 9.81 -5.24
CA PHE A 113 4.82 8.97 -4.11
C PHE A 113 4.39 7.52 -4.32
N VAL A 114 5.08 6.60 -3.63
CA VAL A 114 4.80 5.17 -3.57
C VAL A 114 4.66 4.76 -2.12
N ILE A 115 3.65 3.95 -1.80
CA ILE A 115 3.44 3.37 -0.48
C ILE A 115 3.54 1.85 -0.59
N ILE A 116 4.48 1.27 0.16
CA ILE A 116 4.69 -0.18 0.25
C ILE A 116 4.61 -0.58 1.72
N PRO A 117 3.46 -1.09 2.18
CA PRO A 117 3.33 -1.65 3.52
C PRO A 117 4.28 -2.84 3.76
N LEU A 118 4.83 -2.90 4.96
CA LEU A 118 5.73 -3.94 5.45
C LEU A 118 5.14 -4.73 6.64
N SER A 119 4.03 -4.27 7.21
CA SER A 119 3.32 -4.97 8.29
C SER A 119 2.08 -5.68 7.74
N GLU A 120 1.85 -6.91 8.20
CA GLU A 120 0.77 -7.79 7.74
C GLU A 120 -0.62 -7.14 7.84
N ASP A 121 -0.85 -6.37 8.91
CA ASP A 121 -2.12 -5.76 9.26
C ASP A 121 -2.20 -4.25 8.92
N PHE A 122 -1.17 -3.65 8.31
CA PHE A 122 -1.17 -2.23 7.95
C PHE A 122 -1.75 -2.03 6.55
N ILE A 123 -3.07 -1.85 6.49
CA ILE A 123 -3.85 -1.79 5.25
C ILE A 123 -4.20 -0.34 4.90
N PRO A 124 -3.34 0.39 4.17
CA PRO A 124 -3.65 1.75 3.74
C PRO A 124 -4.79 1.74 2.71
N THR A 125 -5.63 2.78 2.77
CA THR A 125 -6.63 3.06 1.76
C THR A 125 -6.06 3.98 0.69
N LEU A 126 -6.41 3.74 -0.57
CA LEU A 126 -6.00 4.63 -1.65
C LEU A 126 -6.60 6.04 -1.48
N PRO A 127 -5.85 7.11 -1.76
CA PRO A 127 -6.41 8.43 -1.97
C PRO A 127 -7.53 8.42 -3.04
N TYR A 128 -8.56 9.24 -2.80
CA TYR A 128 -9.68 9.50 -3.74
C TYR A 128 -10.66 8.35 -4.00
N GLN A 129 -10.43 7.16 -3.44
CA GLN A 129 -11.33 6.01 -3.53
C GLN A 129 -11.21 5.19 -2.26
N ASP A 130 -12.33 4.80 -1.64
CA ASP A 130 -12.35 3.94 -0.45
C ASP A 130 -12.02 2.49 -0.86
N PHE A 131 -10.78 2.27 -1.29
CA PHE A 131 -10.24 1.00 -1.74
C PHE A 131 -9.14 0.58 -0.76
N PRO A 132 -9.41 -0.38 0.14
CA PRO A 132 -8.39 -0.94 0.99
C PRO A 132 -7.43 -1.79 0.15
N LEU A 133 -6.12 -1.59 0.33
CA LEU A 133 -5.13 -2.51 -0.21
C LEU A 133 -5.37 -3.94 0.27
N ALA A 134 -4.75 -4.94 -0.36
CA ALA A 134 -4.76 -6.34 0.07
C ALA A 134 -6.10 -7.10 0.11
N ARG A 135 -7.25 -6.41 0.02
CA ARG A 135 -8.60 -6.99 0.21
C ARG A 135 -9.42 -7.12 -1.08
N GLU A 136 -8.97 -6.46 -2.14
CA GLU A 136 -9.70 -6.34 -3.39
C GLU A 136 -8.74 -6.53 -4.56
N THR A 137 -9.24 -7.15 -5.64
CA THR A 137 -8.43 -7.52 -6.80
C THR A 137 -7.96 -6.31 -7.59
N ILE A 138 -6.82 -6.42 -8.28
CA ILE A 138 -6.28 -5.33 -9.11
C ILE A 138 -7.30 -4.87 -10.17
N SER A 139 -8.07 -5.79 -10.73
CA SER A 139 -9.12 -5.51 -11.72
C SER A 139 -10.26 -4.60 -11.21
N LYS A 140 -10.45 -4.49 -9.89
CA LYS A 140 -11.48 -3.62 -9.30
C LYS A 140 -11.00 -2.18 -9.11
N VAL A 141 -9.70 -1.95 -9.05
CA VAL A 141 -9.11 -0.62 -8.83
C VAL A 141 -8.58 0.01 -10.12
N SER A 142 -8.07 -0.82 -11.04
CA SER A 142 -7.48 -0.38 -12.30
C SER A 142 -8.26 -0.94 -13.47
N SER A 143 -8.43 -0.16 -14.53
CA SER A 143 -8.96 -0.66 -15.81
C SER A 143 -7.92 -1.43 -16.63
N GLY A 144 -6.63 -1.28 -16.33
CA GLY A 144 -5.51 -1.97 -17.00
C GLY A 144 -5.24 -1.49 -18.43
N GLN A 145 -5.79 -0.34 -18.84
CA GLN A 145 -5.81 0.08 -20.24
C GLN A 145 -4.64 0.97 -20.67
N GLU A 146 -3.85 1.50 -19.73
CA GLU A 146 -2.90 2.57 -20.06
C GLU A 146 -1.43 2.19 -19.91
N GLY A 147 -1.06 1.37 -18.93
CA GLY A 147 0.31 0.90 -18.80
C GLY A 147 0.41 -0.35 -17.95
N LEU A 148 1.23 -1.28 -18.42
CA LEU A 148 1.64 -2.48 -17.71
C LEU A 148 3.16 -2.42 -17.51
N TYR A 149 3.58 -2.74 -16.30
CA TYR A 149 4.97 -2.86 -15.94
C TYR A 149 5.21 -4.17 -15.21
N LEU A 150 6.24 -4.89 -15.64
CA LEU A 150 6.54 -6.23 -15.21
C LEU A 150 8.06 -6.43 -15.26
N ASP A 151 8.61 -6.99 -14.20
CA ASP A 151 10.00 -7.46 -14.14
C ASP A 151 10.05 -8.64 -13.17
N ALA A 152 10.91 -9.61 -13.49
CA ALA A 152 11.21 -10.74 -12.61
C ALA A 152 12.72 -11.07 -12.53
N SER A 153 13.59 -10.16 -12.99
CA SER A 153 15.04 -10.34 -13.03
C SER A 153 15.74 -9.91 -11.75
N ASN A 154 15.67 -8.62 -11.40
CA ASN A 154 16.35 -8.04 -10.22
C ASN A 154 15.39 -7.67 -9.09
N LEU A 155 14.12 -7.54 -9.44
CA LEU A 155 12.98 -7.26 -8.58
C LEU A 155 11.80 -7.97 -9.22
N ILE A 156 11.07 -8.78 -8.45
CA ILE A 156 9.82 -9.38 -8.92
C ILE A 156 8.68 -8.43 -8.57
N TYR A 157 8.05 -7.85 -9.60
CA TYR A 157 6.90 -6.97 -9.43
C TYR A 157 5.98 -6.99 -10.64
N TYR A 158 4.72 -6.66 -10.38
CA TYR A 158 3.70 -6.38 -11.38
C TYR A 158 3.05 -5.03 -11.03
N ALA A 159 2.82 -4.16 -12.01
CA ALA A 159 2.15 -2.90 -11.80
C ALA A 159 1.30 -2.47 -13.01
N GLU A 160 0.13 -1.89 -12.74
CA GLU A 160 -0.69 -1.23 -13.75
C GLU A 160 -0.79 0.26 -13.45
N SER A 161 -0.73 1.09 -14.50
CA SER A 161 -0.99 2.52 -14.41
C SER A 161 -2.32 2.91 -15.04
N GLU A 162 -2.94 3.96 -14.50
CA GLU A 162 -4.18 4.55 -15.00
C GLU A 162 -4.19 6.08 -14.80
N ASP A 163 -4.44 6.84 -15.86
CA ASP A 163 -4.75 8.26 -15.85
C ASP A 163 -6.13 8.45 -15.23
N MET A 164 -6.15 9.12 -14.09
CA MET A 164 -7.37 9.39 -13.36
C MET A 164 -8.23 10.48 -14.03
N GLY A 165 -7.68 11.15 -15.04
CA GLY A 165 -8.32 12.16 -15.85
C GLY A 165 -8.43 13.50 -15.15
N LYS A 166 -9.13 14.42 -15.83
CA LYS A 166 -9.18 15.84 -15.45
C LYS A 166 -9.69 16.10 -14.03
N GLN A 167 -10.64 15.30 -13.54
CA GLN A 167 -11.23 15.47 -12.22
C GLN A 167 -10.23 15.26 -11.07
N TYR A 168 -9.15 14.52 -11.35
CA TYR A 168 -8.04 14.27 -10.44
C TYR A 168 -6.74 14.90 -10.99
N LEU A 169 -6.86 16.00 -11.74
CA LEU A 169 -5.72 16.78 -12.26
C LEU A 169 -4.77 15.99 -13.17
N PHE A 170 -5.26 14.95 -13.86
CA PHE A 170 -4.44 14.05 -14.70
C PHE A 170 -3.32 13.36 -13.93
N LEU A 171 -3.52 13.14 -12.63
CA LEU A 171 -2.65 12.27 -11.85
C LEU A 171 -2.71 10.86 -12.40
N GLN A 172 -1.55 10.22 -12.42
CA GLN A 172 -1.40 8.81 -12.70
C GLN A 172 -1.50 8.05 -11.39
N ARG A 173 -2.39 7.06 -11.35
CA ARG A 173 -2.45 6.07 -10.27
C ARG A 173 -1.75 4.81 -10.75
N ILE A 174 -0.91 4.24 -9.88
CA ILE A 174 -0.28 2.95 -10.12
C ILE A 174 -0.64 2.04 -8.95
N VAL A 175 -0.99 0.80 -9.25
CA VAL A 175 -1.27 -0.25 -8.28
C VAL A 175 -0.60 -1.53 -8.72
N GLY A 176 -0.21 -2.37 -7.76
CA GLY A 176 0.48 -3.59 -8.13
C GLY A 176 0.88 -4.47 -6.98
N PHE A 177 1.70 -5.46 -7.31
CA PHE A 177 2.32 -6.38 -6.38
C PHE A 177 3.84 -6.28 -6.45
N ILE A 178 4.51 -6.32 -5.31
CA ILE A 178 5.97 -6.31 -5.18
C ILE A 178 6.45 -7.31 -4.14
N GLU A 179 7.54 -8.02 -4.43
CA GLU A 179 7.98 -9.18 -3.65
C GLU A 179 8.33 -8.94 -2.17
N TYR A 180 8.74 -7.72 -1.79
CA TYR A 180 9.12 -7.39 -0.41
C TYR A 180 7.99 -6.66 0.35
N GLY A 181 6.81 -6.51 -0.24
CA GLY A 181 5.64 -6.00 0.47
C GLY A 181 5.21 -7.01 1.55
N GLY A 182 5.03 -6.53 2.78
CA GLY A 182 4.77 -7.37 3.95
C GLY A 182 3.31 -7.48 4.36
N LEU A 183 2.38 -7.08 3.49
CA LEU A 183 0.94 -7.15 3.75
C LEU A 183 0.42 -8.59 3.70
N GLU A 184 -0.46 -8.95 4.63
CA GLU A 184 -1.25 -10.17 4.51
C GLU A 184 -2.34 -9.94 3.45
N LEU A 185 -2.22 -10.66 2.35
CA LEU A 185 -3.17 -10.58 1.25
C LEU A 185 -4.33 -11.52 1.50
N SER A 186 -5.55 -11.01 1.38
CA SER A 186 -6.75 -11.81 1.58
C SER A 186 -7.86 -11.45 0.60
N LEU A 187 -8.56 -12.46 0.10
CA LEU A 187 -9.71 -12.27 -0.77
C LEU A 187 -10.86 -13.14 -0.26
N ASN A 188 -12.01 -12.52 0.01
CA ASN A 188 -13.18 -13.19 0.62
C ASN A 188 -12.79 -13.99 1.89
N ASP A 189 -12.01 -13.36 2.77
CA ASP A 189 -11.51 -13.92 4.03
C ASP A 189 -10.54 -15.12 3.89
N ALA A 190 -10.09 -15.43 2.67
CA ALA A 190 -9.05 -16.43 2.43
C ALA A 190 -7.69 -15.74 2.27
N ILE A 191 -6.72 -16.12 3.11
CA ILE A 191 -5.33 -15.66 3.01
C ILE A 191 -4.71 -16.25 1.74
N ILE A 192 -4.03 -15.41 0.98
CA ILE A 192 -3.32 -15.75 -0.26
C ILE A 192 -1.84 -15.91 0.08
N ASP A 193 -1.25 -17.05 -0.30
CA ASP A 193 0.19 -17.27 -0.19
C ASP A 193 0.93 -16.41 -1.23
N PRO A 194 1.79 -15.46 -0.82
CA PRO A 194 2.51 -14.59 -1.75
C PRO A 194 3.38 -15.35 -2.75
N SER A 195 3.83 -16.58 -2.44
CA SER A 195 4.62 -17.39 -3.37
C SER A 195 3.88 -17.74 -4.65
N LEU A 196 2.55 -17.92 -4.59
CA LEU A 196 1.71 -18.17 -5.78
C LEU A 196 1.72 -16.96 -6.71
N ILE A 197 1.63 -15.76 -6.15
CA ILE A 197 1.66 -14.51 -6.91
C ILE A 197 3.02 -14.33 -7.59
N LEU A 198 4.11 -14.65 -6.88
CA LEU A 198 5.47 -14.57 -7.43
C LEU A 198 5.68 -15.55 -8.57
N ASP A 199 5.20 -16.80 -8.43
CA ASP A 199 5.28 -17.81 -9.48
C ASP A 199 4.50 -17.38 -10.73
N ASP A 200 3.31 -16.80 -10.56
CA ASP A 200 2.52 -16.30 -11.70
C ASP A 200 3.18 -15.09 -12.36
N ILE A 201 3.79 -14.17 -11.60
CA ILE A 201 4.57 -13.05 -12.17
C ILE A 201 5.75 -13.57 -13.01
N LEU A 202 6.44 -14.63 -12.55
CA LEU A 202 7.53 -15.24 -13.31
C LEU A 202 7.04 -15.81 -14.65
N VAL A 203 5.88 -16.47 -14.66
CA VAL A 203 5.25 -16.99 -15.88
C VAL A 203 4.85 -15.85 -16.83
N LEU A 204 4.24 -14.78 -16.32
CA LEU A 204 3.92 -13.61 -17.14
C LEU A 204 5.18 -12.99 -17.76
N ASN A 205 6.28 -12.94 -17.00
CA ASN A 205 7.54 -12.39 -17.49
C ASN A 205 8.15 -13.30 -18.58
N GLU A 206 8.02 -14.62 -18.46
CA GLU A 206 8.43 -15.57 -19.51
C GLU A 206 7.66 -15.33 -20.81
N PHE A 207 6.33 -15.15 -20.76
CA PHE A 207 5.52 -14.82 -21.94
C PHE A 207 5.92 -13.48 -22.57
N LEU A 208 6.23 -12.48 -21.74
CA LEU A 208 6.71 -11.18 -22.20
C LEU A 208 8.07 -11.29 -22.91
N GLU A 209 9.00 -12.08 -22.38
CA GLU A 209 10.33 -12.28 -22.96
C GLU A 209 10.30 -13.15 -24.22
N SER A 210 9.40 -14.13 -24.29
CA SER A 210 9.23 -15.01 -25.44
C SER A 210 8.43 -14.38 -26.59
N GLY A 211 7.67 -13.31 -26.32
CA GLY A 211 6.79 -12.64 -27.28
C GLY A 211 5.49 -13.41 -27.54
N GLU A 212 5.02 -14.17 -26.56
CA GLU A 212 3.74 -14.89 -26.57
C GLU A 212 2.61 -13.94 -26.16
N ASP A 213 2.27 -13.00 -27.04
CA ASP A 213 1.36 -11.89 -26.76
C ASP A 213 -0.06 -12.34 -26.33
N ASP A 214 -0.60 -13.39 -26.95
CA ASP A 214 -1.95 -13.89 -26.65
C ASP A 214 -1.99 -14.51 -25.24
N GLU A 215 -1.03 -15.38 -24.93
CA GLU A 215 -0.84 -15.99 -23.61
C GLU A 215 -0.55 -14.95 -22.53
N LEU A 216 0.24 -13.92 -22.84
CA LEU A 216 0.50 -12.80 -21.94
C LEU A 216 -0.79 -12.04 -21.61
N ILE A 217 -1.60 -11.71 -22.60
CA ILE A 217 -2.86 -10.97 -22.40
C ILE A 217 -3.85 -11.80 -21.57
N GLU A 218 -3.99 -13.10 -21.89
CA GLU A 218 -4.83 -14.01 -21.11
C GLU A 218 -4.34 -14.15 -19.66
N GLY A 219 -3.03 -14.32 -19.49
CA GLY A 219 -2.38 -14.43 -18.18
C GLY A 219 -2.57 -13.17 -17.34
N ILE A 220 -2.36 -11.98 -17.91
CA ILE A 220 -2.58 -10.70 -17.21
C ILE A 220 -4.04 -10.56 -16.80
N THR A 221 -4.97 -10.94 -17.68
CA THR A 221 -6.41 -10.86 -17.41
C THR A 221 -6.81 -11.76 -16.25
N ALA A 222 -6.25 -12.98 -16.18
CA ALA A 222 -6.47 -13.88 -15.05
C ALA A 222 -5.82 -13.33 -13.77
N PHE A 223 -4.54 -12.94 -13.84
CA PHE A 223 -3.77 -12.43 -12.71
C PHE A 223 -4.47 -11.26 -12.00
N ARG A 224 -4.94 -10.27 -12.77
CA ARG A 224 -5.61 -9.08 -12.21
C ARG A 224 -6.98 -9.37 -11.61
N GLU A 225 -7.64 -10.44 -12.03
CA GLU A 225 -8.92 -10.90 -11.47
C GLU A 225 -8.73 -11.76 -10.22
N GLU A 226 -7.56 -12.37 -10.05
CA GLU A 226 -7.28 -13.29 -8.96
C GLU A 226 -6.62 -12.61 -7.75
N TYR A 227 -5.67 -11.70 -8.00
CA TYR A 227 -4.81 -11.20 -6.93
C TYR A 227 -5.08 -9.75 -6.52
N PRO A 228 -4.96 -9.45 -5.21
CA PRO A 228 -4.97 -8.09 -4.71
C PRO A 228 -3.62 -7.39 -4.86
N ALA A 229 -3.64 -6.06 -4.87
CA ALA A 229 -2.43 -5.26 -4.82
C ALA A 229 -1.82 -5.25 -3.40
N ASN A 230 -0.50 -5.14 -3.30
CA ASN A 230 0.23 -4.93 -2.05
C ASN A 230 1.01 -3.60 -2.01
N PHE A 231 0.97 -2.80 -3.07
CA PHE A 231 1.45 -1.43 -3.08
C PHE A 231 0.61 -0.53 -3.99
N TYR A 232 0.73 0.78 -3.79
CA TYR A 232 0.16 1.77 -4.70
C TYR A 232 1.03 3.02 -4.79
N ALA A 233 0.80 3.81 -5.84
CA ALA A 233 1.47 5.07 -6.07
C ALA A 233 0.55 6.09 -6.76
N PHE A 234 0.88 7.36 -6.60
CA PHE A 234 0.28 8.47 -7.32
C PHE A 234 1.38 9.41 -7.82
N THR A 235 1.25 9.93 -9.03
CA THR A 235 2.27 10.83 -9.60
C THR A 235 1.70 11.79 -10.64
N GLU A 236 2.26 13.01 -10.73
CA GLU A 236 2.04 13.93 -11.86
C GLU A 236 3.06 13.72 -13.00
N LEU A 237 3.93 12.73 -12.84
CA LEU A 237 5.05 12.41 -13.73
C LEU A 237 4.77 11.12 -14.53
N GLU A 238 5.72 10.72 -15.37
CA GLU A 238 5.64 9.48 -16.14
C GLU A 238 5.60 8.25 -15.20
N PRO A 239 4.70 7.26 -15.42
CA PRO A 239 4.58 6.12 -14.51
C PRO A 239 5.83 5.22 -14.47
N SER A 240 6.70 5.25 -15.49
CA SER A 240 7.99 4.55 -15.48
C SER A 240 8.92 5.01 -14.35
N LEU A 241 8.74 6.22 -13.81
CA LEU A 241 9.47 6.66 -12.62
C LEU A 241 9.03 5.94 -11.35
N VAL A 242 7.77 5.45 -11.30
CA VAL A 242 7.31 4.64 -10.18
C VAL A 242 8.09 3.34 -10.12
N THR A 243 8.21 2.65 -11.26
CA THR A 243 8.93 1.38 -11.32
C THR A 243 10.42 1.54 -11.08
N GLU A 244 11.05 2.62 -11.58
CA GLU A 244 12.43 2.96 -11.25
C GLU A 244 12.65 3.24 -9.76
N SER A 245 11.65 3.85 -9.11
CA SER A 245 11.75 4.17 -7.69
C SER A 245 11.65 2.94 -6.78
N LEU A 246 11.12 1.82 -7.28
CA LEU A 246 11.09 0.56 -6.54
C LEU A 246 12.52 0.09 -6.26
N LEU A 247 12.73 -0.44 -5.07
CA LEU A 247 14.03 -0.95 -4.65
C LEU A 247 14.20 -2.37 -5.16
N THR A 248 15.36 -2.69 -5.72
CA THR A 248 15.73 -4.09 -5.93
C THR A 248 15.86 -4.80 -4.57
N ARG A 249 15.82 -6.14 -4.56
CA ARG A 249 16.00 -6.91 -3.32
C ARG A 249 17.27 -6.52 -2.56
N VAL A 250 18.38 -6.37 -3.28
CA VAL A 250 19.67 -5.99 -2.68
C VAL A 250 19.61 -4.58 -2.09
N GLU A 251 18.96 -3.63 -2.76
CA GLU A 251 18.79 -2.27 -2.23
C GLU A 251 17.90 -2.27 -1.00
N PHE A 252 16.76 -2.96 -1.05
CA PHE A 252 15.84 -3.08 0.08
C PHE A 252 16.55 -3.66 1.30
N GLU A 253 17.24 -4.79 1.16
CA GLU A 253 18.01 -5.41 2.25
C GLU A 253 19.13 -4.50 2.78
N THR A 254 19.84 -3.82 1.88
CA THR A 254 20.94 -2.92 2.26
C THR A 254 20.46 -1.72 3.07
N TYR A 255 19.29 -1.19 2.73
CA TYR A 255 18.75 0.02 3.36
C TYR A 255 17.87 -0.30 4.57
N PHE A 256 17.10 -1.38 4.52
CA PHE A 256 16.01 -1.66 5.46
C PHE A 256 16.04 -3.07 6.05
N GLY A 257 16.89 -3.99 5.58
CA GLY A 257 16.90 -5.39 6.05
C GLY A 257 17.18 -5.57 7.54
N GLY A 258 17.91 -4.64 8.17
CA GLY A 258 18.16 -4.67 9.63
C GLY A 258 17.05 -4.08 10.50
N ALA A 259 15.97 -3.55 9.91
CA ALA A 259 14.89 -2.87 10.64
C ALA A 259 13.63 -3.73 10.85
N HIS A 260 13.55 -4.90 10.20
CA HIS A 260 12.35 -5.76 10.16
C HIS A 260 12.60 -7.22 10.58
N ASP A 261 13.72 -7.49 11.25
CA ASP A 261 14.07 -8.78 11.91
C ASP A 261 13.47 -8.92 13.33
#